data_AF-O23822-F1
#
_entry.id   AF-O23822-F1
#
_cell.length_a   1.000
_cell.length_b   1.000
_cell.length_c   1.000
_cell.angle_alpha   90.00
_cell.angle_beta   90.00
_cell.angle_gamma   90.00
#
_symmetry.space_group_name_H-M   'P 1'
#
loop_
_entity.id
_entity.type
_entity.pdbx_description
1 polymer ?
#
loop_
_entity_poly.entity_id
_entity_poly.type
_entity_poly.pdbx_seq_one_letter_code
_entity_poly.pdbx_strand_id
1 'polypeptide(L)'
;CSDKTGTLTLNKLSIDKSMVVPVGPMGVDEIMKMGALSANTVTEEPIDMVLWESYPERDTIKRDYKHTKYFPFNPNDKITIATCLEYATGKVFRVLKGSPQVVLGKAWNAAELDATVNQKMVDFANRGFRALGLAIADGDGKEGTKWEMLALLPLFDPPRHDTKDTIEHCQTQGIQVKMITGDHLLIGKETTRMLGMGTEMFPSEVMIKARNGDASQLHGYKNFVEMVETCNTFAQVFPEHKFEIVKILQDANHVVGMTGDGVND
;
A
#
# COMPACT_ATOMS: atom_id res chain seq x y z
N CYS A 1 7.22 14.53 13.41
CA CYS A 1 6.38 13.79 12.46
C CYS A 1 7.26 13.09 11.44
N SER A 2 7.01 11.81 11.16
CA SER A 2 7.78 11.04 10.19
C SER A 2 6.83 10.31 9.27
N ASP A 3 7.02 10.42 7.95
CA ASP A 3 6.40 9.46 7.02
C ASP A 3 6.89 8.06 7.36
N LYS A 4 6.06 7.05 7.09
CA LYS A 4 6.43 5.65 7.29
C LYS A 4 7.29 5.13 6.16
N THR A 5 6.81 5.25 4.92
CA THR A 5 7.41 4.56 3.78
C THR A 5 8.73 5.25 3.45
N GLY A 6 9.81 4.47 3.38
CA GLY A 6 11.13 4.98 3.01
C GLY A 6 11.81 5.91 4.01
N THR A 7 11.11 6.36 5.07
CA THR A 7 11.72 7.02 6.23
C THR A 7 11.84 6.05 7.41
N LEU A 8 10.73 5.54 7.97
CA LEU A 8 10.74 4.54 9.05
C LEU A 8 10.96 3.10 8.53
N THR A 9 10.61 2.85 7.27
CA THR A 9 10.81 1.57 6.59
C THR A 9 11.85 1.70 5.47
N LEU A 10 12.31 0.56 4.97
CA LEU A 10 13.34 0.52 3.92
C LEU A 10 12.81 0.88 2.53
N ASN A 11 11.48 0.86 2.31
CA ASN A 11 10.85 0.92 0.99
C ASN A 11 11.42 -0.16 0.05
N LYS A 12 11.80 -1.31 0.63
CA LYS A 12 12.32 -2.48 -0.07
C LYS A 12 11.31 -3.60 0.11
N LEU A 13 10.39 -3.67 -0.84
CA LEU A 13 9.25 -4.56 -0.74
C LEU A 13 9.68 -6.01 -0.97
N SER A 14 9.03 -6.93 -0.26
CA SER A 14 9.19 -8.37 -0.44
C SER A 14 7.84 -9.06 -0.48
N ILE A 15 7.75 -10.16 -1.24
CA ILE A 15 6.59 -11.06 -1.30
C ILE A 15 7.02 -12.43 -0.78
N ASP A 16 6.33 -12.94 0.25
CA ASP A 16 6.41 -14.34 0.62
C ASP A 16 5.43 -15.14 -0.24
N LYS A 17 5.96 -15.98 -1.14
CA LYS A 17 5.16 -16.81 -2.05
C LYS A 17 4.21 -17.75 -1.30
N SER A 18 4.58 -18.22 -0.11
CA SER A 18 3.72 -19.10 0.69
C SER A 18 2.46 -18.39 1.21
N MET A 19 2.46 -17.05 1.19
CA MET A 19 1.35 -16.22 1.64
C MET A 19 0.52 -15.64 0.50
N VAL A 20 0.89 -15.85 -0.76
CA VAL A 20 0.09 -15.45 -1.92
C VAL A 20 -1.27 -16.14 -1.83
N VAL A 21 -2.34 -15.39 -2.07
CA VAL A 21 -3.71 -15.91 -2.05
C VAL A 21 -4.25 -15.94 -3.48
N PRO A 22 -4.28 -17.11 -4.13
CA PRO A 22 -4.97 -17.29 -5.40
C PRO A 22 -6.48 -17.08 -5.22
N VAL A 23 -7.09 -16.41 -6.20
CA VAL A 23 -8.54 -16.17 -6.25
C VAL A 23 -9.21 -16.99 -7.36
N GLY A 24 -8.42 -17.55 -8.28
CA GLY A 24 -8.85 -18.44 -9.36
C GLY A 24 -8.06 -19.76 -9.42
N PRO A 25 -8.16 -20.52 -10.53
CA PRO A 25 -7.52 -21.83 -10.68
C PRO A 25 -6.00 -21.75 -10.92
N MET A 26 -5.47 -20.55 -11.17
CA MET A 26 -4.06 -20.32 -11.48
C MET A 26 -3.16 -20.62 -10.27
N GLY A 27 -2.09 -21.37 -10.50
CA GLY A 27 -1.09 -21.68 -9.47
C GLY A 27 -0.23 -20.46 -9.12
N VAL A 28 0.39 -20.49 -7.93
CA VAL A 28 1.21 -19.37 -7.42
C VAL A 28 2.35 -18.99 -8.37
N ASP A 29 3.07 -19.94 -8.96
CA ASP A 29 4.18 -19.61 -9.86
C ASP A 29 3.72 -18.90 -11.14
N GLU A 30 2.54 -19.26 -11.66
CA GLU A 30 1.95 -18.58 -12.80
C GLU A 30 1.43 -17.18 -12.43
N ILE A 31 0.86 -17.02 -11.22
CA ILE A 31 0.52 -15.71 -10.66
C ILE A 31 1.77 -14.83 -10.55
N MET A 32 2.90 -15.37 -10.07
CA MET A 32 4.15 -14.62 -9.97
C MET A 32 4.70 -14.23 -11.34
N LYS A 33 4.58 -15.10 -12.35
CA LYS A 33 4.88 -14.78 -13.75
C LYS A 33 4.02 -13.61 -14.26
N MET A 34 2.71 -13.64 -14.00
CA MET A 34 1.80 -12.53 -14.35
C MET A 34 2.18 -11.24 -13.60
N GLY A 35 2.57 -11.35 -12.33
CA GLY A 35 3.13 -10.24 -11.57
C GLY A 35 4.34 -9.60 -12.26
N ALA A 36 5.33 -10.41 -12.66
CA ALA A 36 6.51 -9.93 -13.37
C ALA A 36 6.16 -9.30 -14.74
N LEU A 37 5.22 -9.88 -15.49
CA LEU A 37 4.69 -9.31 -16.75
C LEU A 37 3.91 -8.02 -16.57
N SER A 38 3.43 -7.73 -15.36
CA SER A 38 2.78 -6.46 -15.06
C SER A 38 3.78 -5.35 -14.73
N ALA A 39 5.06 -5.66 -14.52
CA ALA A 39 6.08 -4.74 -14.03
C ALA A 39 6.80 -3.94 -15.13
N ASN A 40 6.96 -2.64 -14.94
CA ASN A 40 7.87 -1.81 -15.71
C ASN A 40 9.20 -1.65 -14.96
N THR A 41 10.24 -2.32 -15.43
CA THR A 41 11.59 -2.29 -14.82
C THR A 41 12.40 -1.05 -15.17
N VAL A 42 11.90 -0.15 -16.03
CA VAL A 42 12.64 1.06 -16.45
C VAL A 42 12.57 2.16 -15.40
N THR A 43 11.43 2.31 -14.73
CA THR A 43 11.21 3.37 -13.74
C THR A 43 11.67 2.98 -12.33
N GLU A 44 12.05 1.72 -12.13
CA GLU A 44 12.49 1.16 -10.85
C GLU A 44 11.51 1.42 -9.68
N GLU A 45 10.20 1.47 -9.97
CA GLU A 45 9.18 1.64 -8.93
C GLU A 45 9.20 0.42 -7.98
N PRO A 46 9.15 0.61 -6.64
CA PRO A 46 9.32 -0.49 -5.70
C PRO A 46 8.35 -1.67 -5.88
N ILE A 47 7.09 -1.40 -6.24
CA ILE A 47 6.07 -2.44 -6.51
C ILE A 47 6.43 -3.23 -7.78
N ASP A 48 6.97 -2.57 -8.79
CA ASP A 48 7.33 -3.19 -10.06
C ASP A 48 8.56 -4.05 -9.88
N MET A 49 9.55 -3.52 -9.17
CA MET A 49 10.78 -4.25 -8.86
C MET A 49 10.50 -5.47 -7.99
N VAL A 50 9.66 -5.39 -6.96
CA VAL A 50 9.33 -6.60 -6.16
C VAL A 50 8.59 -7.64 -6.97
N LEU A 51 7.66 -7.25 -7.84
CA LEU A 51 6.94 -8.21 -8.70
C LEU A 51 7.88 -8.87 -9.71
N TRP A 52 8.80 -8.09 -10.28
CA TRP A 52 9.83 -8.59 -11.19
C TRP A 52 10.80 -9.55 -10.48
N GLU A 53 11.40 -9.13 -9.37
CA GLU A 53 12.41 -9.91 -8.63
C GLU A 53 11.82 -11.15 -7.95
N SER A 54 10.53 -11.15 -7.61
CA SER A 54 9.89 -12.30 -6.96
C SER A 54 9.59 -13.45 -7.93
N TYR A 55 9.76 -13.25 -9.25
CA TYR A 55 9.66 -14.31 -10.26
C TYR A 55 11.05 -14.88 -10.61
N PRO A 56 11.32 -16.18 -10.36
CA PRO A 56 12.64 -16.77 -10.56
C PRO A 56 13.17 -16.68 -12.00
N GLU A 57 12.28 -16.86 -12.99
CA GLU A 57 12.63 -16.89 -14.42
C GLU A 57 12.43 -15.53 -15.10
N ARG A 58 12.53 -14.42 -14.34
CA ARG A 58 12.37 -13.07 -14.88
C ARG A 58 13.31 -12.74 -16.03
N ASP A 59 14.52 -13.30 -16.04
CA ASP A 59 15.53 -13.02 -17.08
C ASP A 59 15.19 -13.64 -18.45
N THR A 60 14.35 -14.69 -18.47
CA THR A 60 13.93 -15.35 -19.71
C THR A 60 12.60 -14.84 -20.22
N ILE A 61 11.79 -14.18 -19.39
CA ILE A 61 10.42 -13.77 -19.74
C ILE A 61 10.34 -12.88 -20.99
N LYS A 62 11.35 -12.03 -21.23
CA LYS A 62 11.43 -11.14 -22.41
C LYS A 62 11.69 -11.90 -23.73
N ARG A 63 12.10 -13.18 -23.65
CA ARG A 63 12.25 -14.05 -24.83
C ARG A 63 10.88 -14.52 -25.34
N ASP A 64 9.93 -14.71 -24.42
CA ASP A 64 8.63 -15.30 -24.71
C ASP A 64 7.51 -14.25 -24.79
N TYR A 65 7.70 -13.09 -24.14
CA TYR A 65 6.69 -12.03 -24.04
C TYR A 65 7.25 -10.64 -24.37
N LYS A 66 6.38 -9.79 -24.91
CA LYS A 66 6.66 -8.37 -25.18
C LYS A 66 5.62 -7.46 -24.53
N HIS A 67 6.07 -6.44 -23.81
CA HIS A 67 5.19 -5.33 -23.41
C HIS A 67 4.91 -4.44 -24.61
N THR A 68 3.64 -4.33 -24.99
CA THR A 68 3.20 -3.51 -26.13
C THR A 68 2.66 -2.16 -25.67
N LYS A 69 2.05 -2.08 -24.49
CA LYS A 69 1.52 -0.86 -23.87
C LYS A 69 1.66 -0.92 -22.35
N TYR A 70 1.87 0.23 -21.74
CA TYR A 70 1.92 0.37 -20.29
C TYR A 70 1.15 1.62 -19.86
N PHE A 71 0.16 1.43 -18.99
CA PHE A 71 -0.61 2.51 -18.37
C PHE A 71 -0.11 2.66 -16.93
N PRO A 72 0.66 3.71 -16.63
CA PRO A 72 1.30 3.90 -15.32
C PRO A 72 0.26 4.14 -14.21
N PHE A 73 0.72 4.03 -12.97
CA PHE A 73 -0.12 4.31 -11.80
C PHE A 73 -0.65 5.75 -11.82
N ASN A 74 -1.94 5.89 -11.48
CA ASN A 74 -2.60 7.17 -11.26
C ASN A 74 -3.25 7.14 -9.85
N PRO A 75 -3.01 8.13 -8.96
CA PRO A 75 -3.61 8.18 -7.63
C PRO A 75 -5.14 8.11 -7.61
N ASN A 76 -5.81 8.56 -8.67
CA ASN A 76 -7.27 8.50 -8.80
C ASN A 76 -7.75 7.07 -9.14
N ASP A 77 -7.08 6.41 -10.09
CA ASP A 77 -7.46 5.07 -10.56
C ASP A 77 -6.90 3.96 -9.67
N LYS A 78 -5.80 4.22 -8.96
CA LYS A 78 -5.08 3.30 -8.04
C LYS A 78 -4.70 1.95 -8.66
N ILE A 79 -4.48 1.93 -9.97
CA ILE A 79 -4.11 0.74 -10.74
C ILE A 79 -3.08 1.08 -11.81
N THR A 80 -2.45 0.03 -12.31
CA THR A 80 -1.53 0.03 -13.44
C THR A 80 -1.92 -1.13 -14.36
N ILE A 81 -1.79 -0.95 -15.68
CA ILE A 81 -2.13 -1.98 -16.66
C ILE A 81 -0.97 -2.15 -17.65
N ALA A 82 -0.48 -3.37 -17.81
CA ALA A 82 0.48 -3.75 -18.84
C ALA A 82 -0.20 -4.63 -19.90
N THR A 83 -0.06 -4.28 -21.18
CA THR A 83 -0.47 -5.16 -22.29
C THR A 83 0.73 -5.98 -22.74
N CYS A 84 0.56 -7.30 -22.78
CA CYS A 84 1.57 -8.28 -23.15
C CYS A 84 1.17 -9.01 -24.43
N LEU A 85 2.15 -9.27 -25.30
CA LEU A 85 2.06 -10.18 -26.44
C LEU A 85 2.91 -11.41 -26.13
N GLU A 86 2.33 -12.60 -26.22
CA GLU A 86 3.05 -13.87 -26.19
C GLU A 86 3.51 -14.24 -27.60
N TYR A 87 4.81 -14.40 -27.81
CA TYR A 87 5.36 -14.64 -29.14
C TYR A 87 4.94 -15.99 -29.74
N ALA A 88 4.91 -17.04 -28.92
CA ALA A 88 4.65 -18.40 -29.39
C ALA A 88 3.23 -18.57 -29.96
N THR A 89 2.25 -17.88 -29.37
CA THR A 89 0.84 -18.02 -29.72
C THR A 89 0.27 -16.82 -30.48
N GLY A 90 0.97 -15.68 -30.44
CA GLY A 90 0.43 -14.39 -30.88
C GLY A 90 -0.66 -13.85 -29.95
N LYS A 91 -0.91 -14.48 -28.80
CA LYS A 91 -1.96 -14.07 -27.86
C LYS A 91 -1.59 -12.72 -27.25
N VAL A 92 -2.57 -11.81 -27.25
CA VAL A 92 -2.49 -10.54 -26.54
C VAL A 92 -3.38 -10.61 -25.31
N PHE A 93 -2.85 -10.16 -24.17
CA PHE A 93 -3.57 -10.06 -22.91
C PHE A 93 -3.08 -8.84 -22.13
N ARG A 94 -3.83 -8.47 -21.09
CA ARG A 94 -3.50 -7.37 -20.19
C ARG A 94 -3.43 -7.90 -18.76
N VAL A 95 -2.43 -7.43 -18.03
CA VAL A 95 -2.30 -7.67 -16.59
C VAL A 95 -2.49 -6.36 -15.86
N LEU A 96 -3.37 -6.37 -14.87
CA LEU A 96 -3.70 -5.23 -14.02
C LEU A 96 -3.21 -5.51 -12.61
N LYS A 97 -2.50 -4.54 -12.03
CA LYS A 97 -2.10 -4.53 -10.62
C LYS A 97 -2.59 -3.25 -9.95
N GLY A 98 -2.89 -3.31 -8.65
CA GLY A 98 -3.22 -2.11 -7.90
C GLY A 98 -3.95 -2.37 -6.59
N SER A 99 -4.67 -1.36 -6.12
CA SER A 99 -5.49 -1.46 -4.90
C SER A 99 -6.45 -2.66 -5.01
N PRO A 100 -6.43 -3.61 -4.06
CA PRO A 100 -7.27 -4.80 -4.11
C PRO A 100 -8.75 -4.52 -4.34
N GLN A 101 -9.29 -3.47 -3.72
CA GLN A 101 -10.70 -3.08 -3.87
C GLN A 101 -11.02 -2.59 -5.27
N VAL A 102 -10.10 -1.86 -5.90
CA VAL A 102 -10.29 -1.37 -7.28
C VAL A 102 -10.12 -2.50 -8.28
N VAL A 103 -9.17 -3.40 -8.04
CA VAL A 103 -8.97 -4.61 -8.85
C VAL A 103 -10.21 -5.51 -8.77
N LEU A 104 -10.69 -5.78 -7.56
CA LEU A 104 -11.91 -6.54 -7.30
C LEU A 104 -13.13 -5.90 -7.99
N GLY A 105 -13.32 -4.59 -7.86
CA GLY A 105 -14.43 -3.87 -8.48
C GLY A 105 -14.42 -3.92 -10.02
N LYS A 106 -13.30 -4.28 -10.65
CA LYS A 106 -13.22 -4.54 -12.11
C LYS A 106 -13.47 -5.99 -12.47
N ALA A 107 -13.35 -6.92 -11.51
CA ALA A 107 -13.53 -8.33 -11.76
C ALA A 107 -14.98 -8.64 -12.16
N TRP A 108 -15.14 -9.53 -13.13
CA TRP A 108 -16.47 -9.87 -13.67
C TRP A 108 -17.41 -10.53 -12.65
N ASN A 109 -16.85 -11.19 -11.64
CA ASN A 109 -17.54 -11.86 -10.54
C ASN A 109 -17.24 -11.19 -9.18
N ALA A 110 -17.04 -9.87 -9.15
CA ALA A 110 -16.69 -9.12 -7.94
C ALA A 110 -17.55 -9.47 -6.71
N ALA A 111 -18.88 -9.57 -6.89
CA ALA A 111 -19.81 -9.87 -5.81
C ALA A 111 -19.58 -11.23 -5.14
N GLU A 112 -19.10 -12.22 -5.89
CA GLU A 112 -18.80 -13.57 -5.37
C GLU A 112 -17.48 -13.59 -4.58
N LEU A 113 -16.53 -12.73 -4.97
CA LEU A 113 -15.19 -12.68 -4.42
C LEU A 113 -15.04 -11.74 -3.22
N ASP A 114 -15.97 -10.78 -3.07
CA ASP A 114 -15.87 -9.66 -2.13
C ASP A 114 -15.57 -10.09 -0.69
N ALA A 115 -16.38 -10.99 -0.13
CA ALA A 115 -16.20 -11.43 1.25
C ALA A 115 -14.82 -12.08 1.49
N THR A 116 -14.37 -12.93 0.55
CA THR A 116 -13.09 -13.64 0.64
C THR A 116 -11.92 -12.67 0.52
N VAL A 117 -11.98 -11.74 -0.44
CA VAL A 117 -10.93 -10.73 -0.66
C VAL A 117 -10.82 -9.80 0.54
N ASN A 118 -11.96 -9.30 1.05
CA ASN A 118 -12.00 -8.44 2.24
C ASN A 118 -11.41 -9.12 3.47
N GLN A 119 -11.77 -10.37 3.74
CA GLN A 119 -11.21 -11.11 4.86
C GLN A 119 -9.69 -11.27 4.75
N LYS A 120 -9.18 -11.60 3.56
CA LYS A 120 -7.73 -11.80 3.34
C LYS A 120 -6.94 -10.51 3.43
N MET A 121 -7.52 -9.38 3.01
CA MET A 121 -6.91 -8.07 3.22
C MET A 121 -6.78 -7.73 4.71
N VAL A 122 -7.79 -8.05 5.52
CA VAL A 122 -7.74 -7.86 6.97
C VAL A 122 -6.66 -8.77 7.59
N ASP A 123 -6.59 -10.04 7.18
CA ASP A 123 -5.56 -10.99 7.63
C ASP A 123 -4.14 -10.46 7.33
N PHE A 124 -3.92 -9.92 6.12
CA PHE A 124 -2.64 -9.29 5.74
C PHE A 124 -2.35 -8.06 6.59
N ALA A 125 -3.32 -7.17 6.75
CA ALA A 125 -3.14 -5.93 7.49
C ALA A 125 -2.80 -6.16 8.97
N ASN A 126 -3.45 -7.16 9.61
CA ASN A 126 -3.15 -7.58 10.99
C ASN A 126 -1.73 -8.13 11.17
N ARG A 127 -1.10 -8.57 10.09
CA ARG A 127 0.27 -9.08 10.07
C ARG A 127 1.25 -8.06 9.48
N GLY A 128 0.82 -6.82 9.21
CA GLY A 128 1.65 -5.73 8.72
C GLY A 128 1.93 -5.77 7.21
N PHE A 129 1.22 -6.60 6.45
CA PHE A 129 1.37 -6.68 4.99
C PHE A 129 0.39 -5.72 4.30
N ARG A 130 0.88 -5.07 3.25
CA ARG A 130 0.03 -4.37 2.28
C ARG A 130 -0.49 -5.39 1.26
N ALA A 131 -1.78 -5.34 0.96
CA ALA A 131 -2.38 -6.18 -0.06
C ALA A 131 -2.28 -5.50 -1.43
N LEU A 132 -1.84 -6.23 -2.46
CA LEU A 132 -1.89 -5.82 -3.86
C LEU A 132 -2.79 -6.78 -4.64
N GLY A 133 -3.77 -6.27 -5.36
CA GLY A 133 -4.61 -7.07 -6.26
C GLY A 133 -3.94 -7.28 -7.61
N LEU A 134 -4.05 -8.48 -8.17
CA LEU A 134 -3.62 -8.81 -9.52
C LEU A 134 -4.80 -9.38 -10.32
N ALA A 135 -4.98 -8.94 -11.56
CA ALA A 135 -6.02 -9.43 -12.46
C ALA A 135 -5.50 -9.53 -13.90
N ILE A 136 -6.17 -10.35 -14.72
CA ILE A 136 -5.87 -10.52 -16.15
C ILE A 136 -7.12 -10.31 -16.99
N ALA A 137 -6.95 -9.88 -18.22
CA ALA A 137 -7.98 -9.92 -19.24
C ALA A 137 -7.39 -10.26 -20.61
N ASP A 138 -8.14 -11.00 -21.41
CA ASP A 138 -7.75 -11.28 -22.79
C ASP A 138 -7.91 -10.05 -23.69
N GLY A 139 -7.08 -10.00 -24.74
CA GLY A 139 -7.08 -8.97 -25.76
C GLY A 139 -6.56 -7.60 -25.29
N ASP A 140 -6.58 -6.63 -26.21
CA ASP A 140 -6.16 -5.23 -26.01
C ASP A 140 -7.35 -4.24 -26.03
N GLY A 141 -8.57 -4.74 -26.21
CA GLY A 141 -9.79 -3.93 -26.32
C GLY A 141 -10.37 -3.54 -24.96
N LYS A 142 -10.95 -2.32 -24.84
CA LYS A 142 -11.59 -1.86 -23.59
C LYS A 142 -13.04 -2.31 -23.44
N GLU A 143 -13.82 -2.31 -24.53
CA GLU A 143 -15.23 -2.69 -24.50
C GLU A 143 -15.42 -4.18 -24.22
N GLY A 144 -16.38 -4.52 -23.37
CA GLY A 144 -16.68 -5.91 -23.00
C GLY A 144 -15.54 -6.64 -22.27
N THR A 145 -14.53 -5.92 -21.76
CA THR A 145 -13.40 -6.54 -21.05
C THR A 145 -13.91 -7.28 -19.81
N LYS A 146 -13.60 -8.57 -19.76
CA LYS A 146 -13.85 -9.44 -18.60
C LYS A 146 -12.56 -9.60 -17.81
N TRP A 147 -12.38 -8.81 -16.75
CA TRP A 147 -11.22 -8.97 -15.86
C TRP A 147 -11.43 -10.13 -14.91
N GLU A 148 -10.46 -11.04 -14.86
CA GLU A 148 -10.40 -12.13 -13.90
C GLU A 148 -9.37 -11.79 -12.82
N MET A 149 -9.82 -11.69 -11.57
CA MET A 149 -8.93 -11.48 -10.44
C MET A 149 -8.12 -12.75 -10.20
N LEU A 150 -6.80 -12.64 -10.29
CA LEU A 150 -5.88 -13.77 -10.15
C LEU A 150 -5.52 -14.01 -8.70
N ALA A 151 -5.16 -12.95 -7.96
CA ALA A 151 -4.61 -13.09 -6.62
C ALA A 151 -4.64 -11.81 -5.78
N LEU A 152 -4.46 -12.01 -4.48
CA LEU A 152 -3.91 -11.00 -3.57
C LEU A 152 -2.45 -11.34 -3.26
N LEU A 153 -1.58 -10.37 -3.44
CA LEU A 153 -0.15 -10.46 -3.15
C LEU A 153 0.16 -9.68 -1.87
N PRO A 154 0.74 -10.33 -0.83
CA PRO A 154 1.17 -9.64 0.38
C PRO A 154 2.52 -8.97 0.14
N LEU A 155 2.54 -7.64 0.17
CA LEU A 155 3.74 -6.83 0.12
C LEU A 155 4.16 -6.47 1.55
N PHE A 156 5.35 -6.89 1.94
CA PHE A 156 5.95 -6.49 3.21
C PHE A 156 6.99 -5.40 2.99
N ASP A 157 6.98 -4.38 3.86
CA ASP A 157 7.98 -3.33 3.90
C ASP A 157 8.61 -3.28 5.29
N PRO A 158 9.81 -3.85 5.48
CA PRO A 158 10.43 -3.95 6.79
C PRO A 158 10.83 -2.57 7.34
N PRO A 159 10.67 -2.34 8.66
CA PRO A 159 11.33 -1.24 9.34
C PRO A 159 12.83 -1.23 9.11
N ARG A 160 13.47 -0.05 9.15
CA ARG A 160 14.94 -0.01 9.12
C ARG A 160 15.49 -0.58 10.43
N HIS A 161 16.67 -1.19 10.35
CA HIS A 161 17.34 -1.84 11.47
C HIS A 161 17.56 -0.93 12.69
N ASP A 162 17.72 0.37 12.46
CA ASP A 162 18.01 1.42 13.44
C ASP A 162 16.77 2.23 13.87
N THR A 163 15.63 2.04 13.21
CA THR A 163 14.44 2.89 13.42
C THR A 163 13.89 2.76 14.84
N LYS A 164 13.82 1.54 15.36
CA LYS A 164 13.31 1.29 16.71
C LYS A 164 14.18 1.99 17.77
N ASP A 165 15.49 1.73 17.73
CA ASP A 165 16.46 2.32 18.67
C ASP A 165 16.47 3.86 18.57
N THR A 166 16.31 4.41 17.36
CA THR A 166 16.20 5.85 17.12
C THR A 166 14.94 6.44 17.75
N ILE A 167 13.80 5.78 17.59
CA ILE A 167 12.53 6.21 18.21
C ILE A 167 12.64 6.18 19.73
N GLU A 168 13.17 5.10 20.29
CA GLU A 168 13.40 4.97 21.74
C GLU A 168 14.32 6.08 22.25
N HIS A 169 15.43 6.36 21.54
CA HIS A 169 16.33 7.45 21.89
C HIS A 169 15.62 8.81 21.89
N CYS A 170 14.87 9.14 20.83
CA CYS A 170 14.07 10.37 20.77
C CYS A 170 13.11 10.49 21.96
N GLN A 171 12.40 9.41 22.30
CA GLN A 171 11.47 9.41 23.43
C GLN A 171 12.18 9.65 24.77
N THR A 172 13.37 9.08 25.00
CA THR A 172 14.17 9.36 26.22
C THR A 172 14.61 10.81 26.35
N GLN A 173 14.72 11.53 25.24
CA GLN A 173 15.05 12.96 25.20
C GLN A 173 13.80 13.86 25.24
N GLY A 174 12.61 13.29 25.43
CA GLY A 174 11.35 14.03 25.46
C GLY A 174 10.83 14.44 24.07
N ILE A 175 11.38 13.88 22.98
CA ILE A 175 10.93 14.14 21.62
C ILE A 175 9.87 13.10 21.25
N GLN A 176 8.64 13.56 21.04
CA GLN A 176 7.54 12.69 20.61
C GLN A 176 7.66 12.36 19.11
N VAL A 177 7.74 11.07 18.79
CA VAL A 177 7.70 10.59 17.41
C VAL A 177 6.27 10.21 17.03
N LYS A 178 5.80 10.76 15.91
CA LYS A 178 4.47 10.50 15.34
C LYS A 178 4.63 9.97 13.92
N MET A 179 4.07 8.79 13.65
CA MET A 179 4.04 8.17 12.32
C MET A 179 2.90 8.77 11.50
N ILE A 180 3.19 9.09 10.24
CA ILE A 180 2.21 9.48 9.24
C ILE A 180 2.29 8.45 8.10
N THR A 181 1.16 7.88 7.71
CA THR A 181 1.14 6.88 6.64
C THR A 181 -0.15 6.93 5.82
N GLY A 182 -0.02 6.69 4.51
CA GLY A 182 -1.15 6.42 3.61
C GLY A 182 -1.72 5.00 3.74
N ASP A 183 -1.05 4.11 4.47
CA ASP A 183 -1.51 2.73 4.66
C ASP A 183 -2.77 2.65 5.54
N HIS A 184 -3.45 1.50 5.46
CA HIS A 184 -4.61 1.21 6.31
C HIS A 184 -4.23 1.22 7.80
N LEU A 185 -5.15 1.64 8.68
CA LEU A 185 -4.92 1.76 10.13
C LEU A 185 -4.32 0.50 10.76
N LEU A 186 -4.80 -0.69 10.35
CA LEU A 186 -4.29 -1.97 10.84
C LEU A 186 -2.79 -2.21 10.49
N ILE A 187 -2.34 -1.77 9.31
CA ILE A 187 -0.92 -1.87 8.91
C ILE A 187 -0.09 -0.87 9.73
N GLY A 188 -0.60 0.35 9.89
CA GLY A 188 0.00 1.35 10.77
C GLY A 188 0.15 0.81 12.20
N LYS A 189 -0.91 0.20 12.74
CA LYS A 189 -0.93 -0.42 14.07
C LYS A 189 0.18 -1.46 14.25
N GLU A 190 0.33 -2.35 13.28
CA GLU A 190 1.34 -3.38 13.36
C GLU A 190 2.76 -2.81 13.22
N THR A 191 2.95 -1.83 12.33
CA THR A 191 4.25 -1.13 12.20
C THR A 191 4.62 -0.40 13.50
N THR A 192 3.67 0.31 14.09
CA THR A 192 3.81 1.01 15.39
C THR A 192 4.17 0.03 16.51
N ARG A 193 3.52 -1.15 16.54
CA ARG A 193 3.88 -2.23 17.48
C ARG A 193 5.30 -2.72 17.29
N MET A 194 5.74 -2.95 16.04
CA MET A 194 7.11 -3.38 15.72
C MET A 194 8.15 -2.34 16.14
N LEU A 195 7.82 -1.06 15.99
CA LEU A 195 8.70 0.08 16.28
C LEU A 195 8.70 0.53 17.75
N GLY A 196 7.90 -0.10 18.62
CA GLY A 196 7.80 0.31 20.02
C GLY A 196 7.15 1.69 20.21
N MET A 197 6.28 2.08 19.28
CA MET A 197 5.53 3.33 19.36
C MET A 197 4.23 3.15 20.18
N GLY A 198 3.65 4.25 20.65
CA GLY A 198 2.40 4.22 21.43
C GLY A 198 1.18 3.77 20.61
N THR A 199 0.11 3.39 21.29
CA THR A 199 -1.06 2.73 20.69
C THR A 199 -2.15 3.67 20.17
N GLU A 200 -2.04 4.98 20.42
CA GLU A 200 -3.06 5.94 19.98
C GLU A 200 -2.92 6.22 18.50
N MET A 201 -3.99 5.98 17.75
CA MET A 201 -3.96 6.01 16.30
C MET A 201 -5.31 6.34 15.71
N PHE A 202 -5.31 7.20 14.67
CA PHE A 202 -6.54 7.64 14.03
C PHE A 202 -6.39 7.63 12.50
N PRO A 203 -7.42 7.17 11.76
CA PRO A 203 -7.47 7.40 10.33
C PRO A 203 -7.77 8.87 10.05
N SER A 204 -7.33 9.38 8.89
CA SER A 204 -7.53 10.79 8.53
C SER A 204 -9.00 11.20 8.51
N GLU A 205 -9.93 10.31 8.14
CA GLU A 205 -11.36 10.62 8.12
C GLU A 205 -11.90 11.00 9.50
N VAL A 206 -11.50 10.28 10.55
CA VAL A 206 -11.89 10.58 11.94
C VAL A 206 -11.36 11.96 12.33
N MET A 207 -10.12 12.27 11.96
CA MET A 207 -9.55 13.59 12.22
C MET A 207 -10.30 14.72 11.53
N ILE A 208 -10.66 14.54 10.24
CA ILE A 208 -11.37 15.56 9.47
C ILE A 208 -12.75 15.82 10.08
N LYS A 209 -13.47 14.77 10.46
CA LYS A 209 -14.77 14.90 11.12
C LYS A 209 -14.65 15.59 12.46
N ALA A 210 -13.70 15.18 13.31
CA ALA A 210 -13.43 15.81 14.61
C ALA A 210 -13.09 17.30 14.45
N ARG A 211 -12.24 17.65 13.48
CA ARG A 211 -11.90 19.05 13.15
C ARG A 211 -13.11 19.86 12.72
N ASN A 212 -14.02 19.27 11.95
CA ASN A 212 -15.25 19.93 11.49
C ASN A 212 -16.33 20.02 12.58
N GLY A 213 -16.00 19.73 13.84
CA GLY A 213 -16.87 19.91 14.99
C GLY A 213 -17.71 18.68 15.35
N ASP A 214 -17.46 17.52 14.74
CA ASP A 214 -18.10 16.27 15.14
C ASP A 214 -17.49 15.75 16.45
N ALA A 215 -18.09 16.16 17.56
CA ALA A 215 -17.66 15.76 18.90
C ALA A 215 -17.70 14.24 19.13
N SER A 216 -18.47 13.47 18.34
CA SER A 216 -18.51 12.01 18.45
C SER A 216 -17.17 11.36 18.07
N GLN A 217 -16.37 12.06 17.25
CA GLN A 217 -15.07 11.60 16.77
C GLN A 217 -13.92 12.04 17.66
N LEU A 218 -14.20 12.70 18.80
CA LEU A 218 -13.17 13.06 19.78
C LEU A 218 -12.76 11.90 20.67
N HIS A 219 -13.43 10.74 20.62
CA HIS A 219 -13.01 9.51 21.32
C HIS A 219 -12.62 9.68 22.81
N GLY A 220 -13.24 10.65 23.52
CA GLY A 220 -12.96 10.94 24.93
C GLY A 220 -11.92 12.05 25.18
N TYR A 221 -11.27 12.58 24.14
CA TYR A 221 -10.42 13.77 24.22
C TYR A 221 -11.27 15.03 24.41
N LYS A 222 -10.75 16.02 25.15
CA LYS A 222 -11.47 17.28 25.44
C LYS A 222 -11.68 18.10 24.19
N ASN A 223 -10.73 18.05 23.27
CA ASN A 223 -10.78 18.75 22.01
C ASN A 223 -9.90 18.06 20.97
N PHE A 224 -10.05 18.50 19.72
CA PHE A 224 -9.33 17.95 18.58
C PHE A 224 -7.80 18.14 18.70
N VAL A 225 -7.33 19.21 19.34
CA VAL A 225 -5.89 19.45 19.53
C VAL A 225 -5.29 18.39 20.46
N GLU A 226 -5.91 18.12 21.61
CA GLU A 226 -5.47 17.08 22.57
C GLU A 226 -5.45 15.69 21.91
N MET A 227 -6.42 15.40 21.03
CA MET A 227 -6.44 14.16 20.25
C MET A 227 -5.24 14.05 19.30
N VAL A 228 -4.91 15.12 18.56
CA VAL A 228 -3.75 15.16 17.65
C VAL A 228 -2.42 15.11 18.41
N GLU A 229 -2.34 15.76 19.58
CA GLU A 229 -1.19 15.72 20.47
C GLU A 229 -0.96 14.33 21.07
N THR A 230 -2.02 13.60 21.40
CA THR A 230 -1.91 12.25 21.98
C THR A 230 -1.66 11.18 20.91
N CYS A 231 -2.14 11.40 19.68
CA CYS A 231 -1.98 10.45 18.58
C CYS A 231 -0.51 10.12 18.27
N ASN A 232 -0.18 8.83 18.16
CA ASN A 232 1.13 8.33 17.76
C ASN A 232 1.18 7.95 16.27
N THR A 233 0.04 7.59 15.67
CA THR A 233 -0.01 7.14 14.27
C THR A 233 -1.23 7.69 13.54
N PHE A 234 -0.99 8.46 12.49
CA PHE A 234 -2.01 8.92 11.55
C PHE A 234 -1.98 8.00 10.33
N ALA A 235 -3.10 7.31 10.07
CA ALA A 235 -3.24 6.37 8.97
C ALA A 235 -4.15 6.89 7.86
N GLN A 236 -4.04 6.30 6.67
CA GLN A 236 -4.80 6.67 5.47
C GLN A 236 -4.68 8.17 5.12
N VAL A 237 -3.52 8.76 5.43
CA VAL A 237 -3.25 10.19 5.29
C VAL A 237 -2.93 10.53 3.83
N PHE A 238 -3.59 11.57 3.32
CA PHE A 238 -3.32 12.17 2.00
C PHE A 238 -2.31 13.32 2.15
N PRO A 239 -1.62 13.75 1.07
CA PRO A 239 -0.64 14.84 1.14
C PRO A 239 -1.14 16.09 1.86
N GLU A 240 -2.38 16.51 1.59
CA GLU A 240 -3.00 17.69 2.18
C GLU A 240 -3.16 17.55 3.70
N HIS A 241 -3.48 16.34 4.17
CA HIS A 241 -3.64 16.05 5.59
C HIS A 241 -2.31 16.08 6.34
N LYS A 242 -1.18 15.79 5.68
CA LYS A 242 0.16 15.84 6.33
C LYS A 242 0.49 17.26 6.77
N PHE A 243 0.28 18.23 5.88
CA PHE A 243 0.45 19.65 6.17
C PHE A 243 -0.44 20.07 7.34
N GLU A 244 -1.71 19.65 7.33
CA GLU A 244 -2.66 19.99 8.39
C GLU A 244 -2.23 19.46 9.76
N ILE A 245 -1.80 18.20 9.85
CA ILE A 245 -1.31 17.60 11.11
C ILE A 245 -0.15 18.42 11.68
N VAL A 246 0.83 18.78 10.84
CA VAL A 246 1.97 19.59 11.27
C VAL A 246 1.50 20.97 11.72
N LYS A 247 0.61 21.60 10.97
CA LYS A 247 0.09 22.94 11.27
C LYS A 247 -0.64 22.98 12.61
N ILE A 248 -1.47 21.98 12.92
CA ILE A 248 -2.19 21.86 14.19
C ILE A 248 -1.20 21.75 15.37
N LEU A 249 -0.17 20.91 15.23
CA LEU A 249 0.85 20.75 16.26
C LEU A 249 1.66 22.04 16.47
N GLN A 250 1.99 22.75 15.39
CA GLN A 250 2.66 24.05 15.47
C GLN A 250 1.78 25.11 16.15
N ASP A 251 0.49 25.16 15.82
CA ASP A 251 -0.46 26.11 16.43
C ASP A 251 -0.72 25.78 17.92
N ALA A 252 -0.47 24.54 18.34
CA ALA A 252 -0.42 24.11 19.74
C ALA A 252 0.94 24.39 20.42
N ASN A 253 1.80 25.23 19.82
CA ASN A 253 3.13 25.64 20.30
C ASN A 253 4.20 24.54 20.34
N HIS A 254 4.05 23.45 19.58
CA HIS A 254 5.14 22.48 19.41
C HIS A 254 6.13 22.93 18.34
N VAL A 255 7.42 22.67 18.57
CA VAL A 255 8.42 22.71 17.51
C VAL A 255 8.37 21.36 16.77
N VAL A 256 7.94 21.39 15.52
CA VAL A 256 7.68 20.17 14.74
C VAL A 256 8.72 20.00 13.64
N GLY A 257 9.51 18.93 13.72
CA GLY A 257 10.26 18.41 12.57
C GLY A 257 9.38 17.45 11.77
N MET A 258 9.31 17.61 10.46
CA MET A 258 8.71 16.64 9.55
C MET A 258 9.79 16.00 8.69
N THR A 259 9.76 14.67 8.59
CA THR A 259 10.69 13.87 7.77
C THR A 259 9.88 13.00 6.82
N GLY A 260 10.35 12.84 5.60
CA GLY A 260 9.69 12.08 4.53
C GLY A 260 10.63 11.94 3.33
N ASP A 261 10.32 10.99 2.45
CA ASP A 261 11.12 10.69 1.25
C ASP A 261 10.36 10.98 -0.06
N GLY A 262 9.07 11.28 0.02
CA GLY A 262 8.21 11.52 -1.13
C GLY A 262 8.16 12.98 -1.55
N VAL A 263 7.77 13.23 -2.80
CA VAL A 263 7.48 14.58 -3.34
C VAL A 263 6.31 15.26 -2.61
N ASN A 264 5.56 14.49 -1.84
CA ASN A 264 4.34 14.88 -1.13
C ASN A 264 4.57 15.07 0.38
N ASP A 265 5.82 15.11 0.84
CA ASP A 265 6.24 15.27 2.25
C ASP A 265 6.79 16.66 2.56
#